data_AF-A0A3A0AMY7-F1
#
_entry.id   AF-A0A3A0AMY7-F1
#
_cell.length_a   1.000
_cell.length_b   1.000
_cell.length_c   1.000
_cell.angle_alpha   90.00
_cell.angle_beta   90.00
_cell.angle_gamma   90.00
#
_symmetry.space_group_name_H-M   'P 1'
#
loop_
_entity.id
_entity.type
_entity.pdbx_description
1 polymer ?
#
loop_
_entity_poly.entity_id
_entity_poly.type
_entity_poly.pdbx_seq_one_letter_code
_entity_poly.pdbx_strand_id
1 'polypeptide(L)'
;MLIFGDDPVAAYKGLMAGAFGGGRAWAATIRKMTPLILTGLSVAVAFKAGLFNIGASGQFIMGTVASVAVGIHFAGLPVWVHLPLALLAGVAGGMLWGAIPGLLKVYTGAHEVIVTIMLNYVAANFAGWTVYAGGSQGQQPGPLWDRTAGAVSETPDVLLSAQIPWIFGPPYRVHWGVMLALLVAVLIWWLIFKTVVGFEIR
;
A
#
# COMPACT_ATOMS: atom_id res chain seq x y z
N MET A 1 29.51 -10.34 -6.32
CA MET A 1 29.37 -11.70 -5.78
C MET A 1 30.62 -12.50 -6.09
N LEU A 2 30.87 -12.96 -7.32
CA LEU A 2 32.07 -13.75 -7.64
C LEU A 2 33.41 -13.06 -7.27
N ILE A 3 33.56 -11.78 -7.58
CA ILE A 3 34.79 -11.00 -7.28
C ILE A 3 34.98 -10.78 -5.77
N PHE A 4 33.92 -10.90 -4.98
CA PHE A 4 33.93 -10.76 -3.52
C PHE A 4 33.90 -12.11 -2.78
N GLY A 5 34.00 -13.24 -3.51
CA GLY A 5 34.02 -14.59 -2.93
C GLY A 5 32.66 -15.23 -2.69
N ASP A 6 31.56 -14.55 -3.02
CA ASP A 6 30.20 -15.08 -2.88
C ASP A 6 29.75 -15.84 -4.13
N ASP A 7 29.06 -16.97 -3.95
CA ASP A 7 28.47 -17.75 -5.03
C ASP A 7 27.16 -17.11 -5.54
N PRO A 8 27.14 -16.51 -6.75
CA PRO A 8 25.93 -15.92 -7.31
C PRO A 8 24.87 -16.98 -7.64
N VAL A 9 25.27 -18.21 -7.97
CA VAL A 9 24.32 -19.29 -8.29
C VAL A 9 23.56 -19.71 -7.03
N ALA A 10 24.24 -19.80 -5.89
CA ALA A 10 23.59 -19.99 -4.60
C ALA A 10 22.60 -18.85 -4.28
N ALA A 11 22.94 -17.59 -4.56
CA ALA A 11 22.05 -16.45 -4.35
C ALA A 11 20.77 -16.56 -5.22
N TYR A 12 20.89 -16.87 -6.51
CA TYR A 12 19.73 -17.07 -7.39
C TYR A 12 18.89 -18.29 -6.99
N LYS A 13 19.52 -19.40 -6.57
CA LYS A 13 18.82 -20.56 -5.99
C LYS A 13 18.07 -20.17 -4.72
N GLY A 14 18.68 -19.35 -3.87
CA GLY A 14 18.07 -18.79 -2.67
C GLY A 14 16.85 -17.92 -2.98
N LEU A 15 16.89 -17.13 -4.05
CA LEU A 15 15.74 -16.34 -4.51
C LEU A 15 14.58 -17.24 -4.95
N MET A 16 14.85 -18.30 -5.71
CA MET A 16 13.83 -19.28 -6.12
C MET A 16 13.28 -20.07 -4.94
N ALA A 17 14.14 -20.49 -4.00
CA ALA A 17 13.73 -21.18 -2.79
C ALA A 17 12.91 -20.26 -1.85
N GLY A 18 13.27 -18.98 -1.75
CA GLY A 18 12.54 -17.99 -0.98
C GLY A 18 11.17 -17.66 -1.56
N ALA A 19 11.00 -17.81 -2.88
CA ALA A 19 9.72 -17.59 -3.56
C ALA A 19 8.83 -18.85 -3.58
N PHE A 20 9.41 -20.03 -3.81
CA PHE A 20 8.69 -21.27 -4.15
C PHE A 20 9.10 -22.51 -3.33
N GLY A 21 10.13 -22.42 -2.50
CA GLY A 21 10.76 -23.57 -1.83
C GLY A 21 9.93 -24.24 -0.74
N GLY A 22 8.74 -23.73 -0.43
CA GLY A 22 7.80 -24.37 0.50
C GLY A 22 6.53 -23.55 0.71
N GLY A 23 5.58 -24.09 1.50
CA GLY A 23 4.28 -23.45 1.71
C GLY A 23 4.36 -22.04 2.32
N ARG A 24 5.33 -21.79 3.22
CA ARG A 24 5.54 -20.44 3.80
C ARG A 24 6.12 -19.45 2.78
N ALA A 25 7.02 -19.91 1.92
CA ALA A 25 7.59 -19.11 0.83
C ALA A 25 6.48 -18.70 -0.15
N TRP A 26 5.67 -19.66 -0.59
CA TRP A 26 4.49 -19.42 -1.42
C TRP A 26 3.51 -18.43 -0.77
N ALA A 27 3.18 -18.64 0.51
CA ALA A 27 2.27 -17.75 1.24
C ALA A 27 2.81 -16.32 1.36
N ALA A 28 4.13 -16.15 1.55
CA ALA A 28 4.78 -14.85 1.55
C ALA A 28 4.75 -14.19 0.17
N THR A 29 5.01 -14.95 -0.90
CA THR A 29 4.91 -14.48 -2.30
C THR A 29 3.50 -13.98 -2.61
N ILE A 30 2.47 -14.77 -2.26
CA ILE A 30 1.05 -14.42 -2.48
C ILE A 30 0.68 -13.13 -1.72
N ARG A 31 1.08 -13.01 -0.46
CA ARG A 31 0.85 -11.79 0.32
C ARG A 31 1.51 -10.57 -0.30
N LYS A 32 2.79 -10.67 -0.68
CA LYS A 32 3.55 -9.56 -1.28
C LYS A 32 3.00 -9.16 -2.64
N MET A 33 2.46 -10.10 -3.41
CA MET A 33 1.85 -9.86 -4.71
C MET A 33 0.53 -9.07 -4.61
N THR A 34 -0.22 -9.19 -3.52
CA THR A 34 -1.52 -8.54 -3.35
C THR A 34 -1.47 -7.01 -3.55
N PRO A 35 -0.66 -6.25 -2.79
CA PRO A 35 -0.53 -4.80 -3.02
C PRO A 35 0.10 -4.48 -4.38
N LEU A 36 0.98 -5.32 -4.92
CA LEU A 36 1.60 -5.11 -6.24
C LEU A 36 0.58 -5.21 -7.39
N ILE A 37 -0.39 -6.12 -7.30
CA ILE A 37 -1.49 -6.20 -8.27
C ILE A 37 -2.30 -4.91 -8.22
N LEU A 38 -2.70 -4.46 -7.03
CA LEU A 38 -3.54 -3.27 -6.87
C LEU A 38 -2.84 -1.99 -7.34
N THR A 39 -1.57 -1.81 -7.00
CA THR A 39 -0.79 -0.64 -7.45
C THR A 39 -0.44 -0.73 -8.94
N GLY A 40 -0.18 -1.93 -9.46
CA GLY A 40 0.00 -2.13 -10.90
C GLY A 40 -1.26 -1.79 -11.70
N LEU A 41 -2.44 -2.16 -11.21
CA LEU A 41 -3.72 -1.82 -11.83
C LEU A 41 -3.99 -0.31 -11.82
N SER A 42 -3.70 0.39 -10.70
CA SER A 42 -3.90 1.85 -10.65
C SER A 42 -3.02 2.59 -11.66
N VAL A 43 -1.77 2.14 -11.82
CA VAL A 43 -0.83 2.66 -12.82
C VAL A 43 -1.30 2.32 -14.25
N ALA A 44 -1.76 1.09 -14.49
CA ALA A 44 -2.28 0.68 -15.80
C ALA A 44 -3.48 1.52 -16.25
N VAL A 45 -4.40 1.84 -15.33
CA VAL A 45 -5.56 2.71 -15.61
C VAL A 45 -5.11 4.13 -15.94
N ALA A 46 -4.18 4.70 -15.17
CA ALA A 46 -3.64 6.04 -15.44
C ALA A 46 -2.95 6.11 -16.82
N PHE A 47 -2.18 5.08 -17.17
CA PHE A 47 -1.54 4.97 -18.48
C PHE A 47 -2.54 4.91 -19.63
N LYS A 48 -3.67 4.21 -19.45
CA LYS A 48 -4.73 4.19 -20.47
C LYS A 48 -5.34 5.57 -20.68
N ALA A 49 -5.45 6.38 -19.62
CA ALA A 49 -5.90 7.77 -19.69
C ALA A 49 -4.84 8.76 -20.23
N GLY A 50 -3.68 8.30 -20.70
CA GLY A 50 -2.60 9.16 -21.18
C GLY A 50 -1.80 9.87 -20.08
N LEU A 51 -1.95 9.45 -18.82
CA LEU A 51 -1.22 10.01 -17.68
C LEU A 51 -0.05 9.11 -17.29
N PHE A 52 1.13 9.70 -17.12
CA PHE A 52 2.33 9.00 -16.67
C PHE A 52 2.48 9.13 -15.15
N ASN A 53 1.71 8.32 -14.40
CA ASN A 53 1.71 8.36 -12.92
C ASN A 53 2.83 7.50 -12.31
N ILE A 54 3.91 8.13 -11.81
CA ILE A 54 4.97 7.47 -11.01
C ILE A 54 4.68 7.56 -9.50
N GLY A 55 3.59 8.23 -9.11
CA GLY A 55 3.21 8.54 -7.72
C GLY A 55 2.48 7.42 -6.97
N ALA A 56 2.32 6.24 -7.58
CA ALA A 56 1.57 5.14 -7.00
C ALA A 56 2.14 4.69 -5.64
N SER A 57 3.45 4.78 -5.44
CA SER A 57 4.10 4.51 -4.16
C SER A 57 3.62 5.45 -3.05
N GLY A 58 3.64 6.77 -3.30
CA GLY A 58 3.17 7.77 -2.34
C GLY A 58 1.67 7.66 -2.07
N GLN A 59 0.86 7.42 -3.11
CA GLN A 59 -0.58 7.17 -2.95
C GLN A 59 -0.85 5.93 -2.09
N PHE A 60 -0.08 4.85 -2.28
CA PHE A 60 -0.17 3.63 -1.47
C PHE A 60 0.23 3.88 -0.01
N ILE A 61 1.31 4.64 0.23
CA ILE A 61 1.76 5.02 1.57
C ILE A 61 0.68 5.83 2.29
N MET A 62 0.15 6.88 1.64
CA MET A 62 -0.86 7.74 2.25
C MET A 62 -2.19 7.02 2.48
N GLY A 63 -2.57 6.13 1.57
CA GLY A 63 -3.70 5.22 1.80
C GLY A 63 -3.46 4.30 2.99
N THR A 64 -2.24 3.78 3.16
CA THR A 64 -1.89 2.95 4.32
C THR A 64 -2.01 3.75 5.62
N VAL A 65 -1.47 4.97 5.66
CA VAL A 65 -1.56 5.86 6.83
C VAL A 65 -3.02 6.12 7.21
N ALA A 66 -3.87 6.47 6.24
CA ALA A 66 -5.29 6.72 6.49
C ALA A 66 -6.04 5.46 6.95
N SER A 67 -5.77 4.30 6.33
CA SER A 67 -6.37 3.02 6.73
C SER A 67 -5.96 2.59 8.13
N VAL A 68 -4.68 2.74 8.48
CA VAL A 68 -4.16 2.38 9.82
C VAL A 68 -4.69 3.33 10.87
N ALA A 69 -4.74 4.65 10.60
CA ALA A 69 -5.31 5.64 11.51
C ALA A 69 -6.74 5.27 11.93
N VAL A 70 -7.59 4.85 10.97
CA VAL A 70 -8.92 4.37 11.29
C VAL A 70 -8.86 3.05 12.07
N GLY A 71 -8.05 2.10 11.59
CA GLY A 71 -7.96 0.75 12.16
C GLY A 71 -7.49 0.68 13.62
N ILE A 72 -6.77 1.70 14.11
CA ILE A 72 -6.28 1.75 15.49
C ILE A 72 -7.15 2.63 16.41
N HIS A 73 -7.76 3.70 15.91
CA HIS A 73 -8.44 4.69 16.77
C HIS A 73 -9.92 4.38 17.03
N PHE A 74 -10.60 3.68 16.12
CA PHE A 74 -12.03 3.44 16.22
C PHE A 74 -12.34 2.09 16.89
N ALA A 75 -12.23 2.04 18.22
CA ALA A 75 -12.56 0.85 19.01
C ALA A 75 -14.08 0.61 19.15
N GLY A 76 -14.47 -0.64 19.38
CA GLY A 76 -15.86 -1.02 19.70
C GLY A 76 -16.79 -1.20 18.49
N LEU A 77 -16.31 -0.97 17.26
CA LEU A 77 -17.10 -1.23 16.06
C LEU A 77 -17.09 -2.72 15.67
N PRO A 78 -18.23 -3.25 15.18
CA PRO A 78 -18.28 -4.60 14.62
C PRO A 78 -17.47 -4.68 13.32
N VAL A 79 -16.96 -5.88 13.02
CA VAL A 79 -16.09 -6.17 11.85
C VAL A 79 -16.71 -5.63 10.55
N TRP A 80 -18.00 -5.83 10.36
CA TRP A 80 -18.74 -5.45 9.14
C TRP A 80 -18.78 -3.95 8.87
N VAL A 81 -18.52 -3.12 9.90
CA VAL A 81 -18.47 -1.66 9.77
C VAL A 81 -17.02 -1.19 9.79
N HIS A 82 -16.23 -1.71 10.73
CA HIS A 82 -14.86 -1.24 10.93
C HIS A 82 -13.94 -1.58 9.74
N LEU A 83 -14.04 -2.80 9.20
CA LEU A 83 -13.22 -3.22 8.06
C LEU A 83 -13.52 -2.40 6.79
N PRO A 84 -14.78 -2.22 6.34
CA PRO A 84 -15.07 -1.33 5.21
C PRO A 84 -14.66 0.11 5.46
N LEU A 85 -14.84 0.63 6.68
CA LEU A 85 -14.43 1.99 7.03
C LEU A 85 -12.91 2.17 6.88
N ALA A 86 -12.11 1.22 7.37
CA ALA A 86 -10.66 1.25 7.22
C ALA A 86 -10.22 1.17 5.74
N LEU A 87 -10.85 0.31 4.94
CA LEU A 87 -10.59 0.20 3.51
C LEU A 87 -10.95 1.49 2.75
N LEU A 88 -12.13 2.06 3.04
CA LEU A 88 -12.58 3.31 2.42
C LEU A 88 -11.69 4.49 2.83
N ALA A 89 -11.22 4.54 4.08
CA ALA A 89 -10.24 5.53 4.51
C ALA A 89 -8.93 5.40 3.73
N GLY A 90 -8.47 4.17 3.47
CA GLY A 90 -7.29 3.95 2.63
C GLY A 90 -7.48 4.37 1.17
N VAL A 91 -8.64 4.06 0.58
CA VAL A 91 -9.02 4.54 -0.77
C VAL A 91 -9.05 6.06 -0.80
N ALA A 92 -9.68 6.70 0.19
CA ALA A 92 -9.76 8.14 0.28
C ALA A 92 -8.38 8.79 0.45
N GLY A 93 -7.52 8.24 1.31
CA GLY A 93 -6.15 8.73 1.51
C GLY A 93 -5.31 8.68 0.24
N GLY A 94 -5.35 7.57 -0.50
CA GLY A 94 -4.66 7.45 -1.79
C GLY A 94 -5.25 8.36 -2.87
N MET A 95 -6.58 8.49 -2.93
CA MET A 95 -7.29 9.37 -3.87
C MET A 95 -6.97 10.84 -3.63
N LEU A 96 -7.04 11.30 -2.38
CA LEU A 96 -6.69 12.67 -2.00
C LEU A 96 -5.23 12.98 -2.33
N TRP A 97 -4.32 12.04 -2.07
CA TRP A 97 -2.91 12.23 -2.42
C TRP A 97 -2.68 12.28 -3.94
N GLY A 98 -3.37 11.43 -4.70
CA GLY A 98 -3.32 11.41 -6.15
C GLY A 98 -3.99 12.61 -6.83
N ALA A 99 -4.96 13.25 -6.16
CA ALA A 99 -5.58 14.47 -6.65
C ALA A 99 -4.59 15.64 -6.67
N ILE A 100 -3.64 15.73 -5.73
CA ILE A 100 -2.66 16.81 -5.66
C ILE A 100 -1.88 17.00 -6.99
N PRO A 101 -1.16 16.00 -7.53
CA PRO A 101 -0.44 16.17 -8.79
C PRO A 101 -1.39 16.40 -9.98
N GLY A 102 -2.60 15.81 -9.96
CA GLY A 102 -3.60 16.04 -10.99
C GLY A 102 -4.08 17.49 -11.05
N LEU A 103 -4.42 18.07 -9.88
CA LEU A 103 -4.82 19.48 -9.77
C LEU A 103 -3.68 20.41 -10.15
N LEU A 104 -2.45 20.14 -9.70
CA LEU A 104 -1.28 20.94 -10.07
C LEU A 104 -1.03 20.91 -11.59
N LYS A 105 -1.15 19.75 -12.24
CA LYS A 105 -1.05 19.66 -13.70
C LYS A 105 -2.09 20.54 -14.39
N VAL A 106 -3.35 20.47 -13.97
CA VAL A 106 -4.47 21.19 -14.61
C VAL A 106 -4.37 22.71 -14.41
N TYR A 107 -4.03 23.16 -13.20
CA TYR A 107 -4.04 24.59 -12.88
C TYR A 107 -2.73 25.32 -13.17
N THR A 108 -1.58 24.65 -13.02
CA THR A 108 -0.27 25.31 -13.15
C THR A 108 0.55 24.82 -14.35
N GLY A 109 0.11 23.74 -15.03
CA GLY A 109 0.88 23.12 -16.09
C GLY A 109 2.11 22.35 -15.59
N ALA A 110 2.22 22.09 -14.27
CA ALA A 110 3.34 21.34 -13.71
C ALA A 110 3.41 19.92 -14.28
N HIS A 111 4.63 19.46 -14.58
CA HIS A 111 4.83 18.14 -15.14
C HIS A 111 4.54 17.05 -14.08
N GLU A 112 3.48 16.27 -14.32
CA GLU A 112 2.97 15.27 -13.36
C GLU A 112 4.02 14.27 -12.89
N VAL A 113 4.92 13.84 -13.78
CA VAL A 113 6.04 12.94 -13.45
C VAL A 113 6.91 13.51 -12.34
N ILE A 114 7.35 14.76 -12.45
CA ILE A 114 8.24 15.37 -11.45
C ILE A 114 7.48 15.54 -10.14
N VAL A 115 6.25 16.06 -10.19
CA VAL A 115 5.43 16.30 -9.00
C VAL A 115 5.16 14.99 -8.26
N THR A 116 4.81 13.92 -8.98
CA THR A 116 4.53 12.61 -8.38
C THR A 116 5.77 11.97 -7.76
N ILE A 117 6.95 12.09 -8.39
CA ILE A 117 8.21 11.61 -7.79
C ILE A 117 8.51 12.39 -6.49
N MET A 118 8.39 13.72 -6.50
CA MET A 118 8.62 14.55 -5.31
C MET A 118 7.64 14.20 -4.19
N LEU A 119 6.36 14.03 -4.53
CA LEU A 119 5.33 13.66 -3.55
C LEU A 119 5.53 12.25 -2.96
N ASN A 120 6.20 11.32 -3.65
CA ASN A 120 6.56 10.02 -3.05
C ASN A 120 7.48 10.21 -1.83
N TYR A 121 8.47 11.11 -1.92
CA TYR A 121 9.35 11.42 -0.78
C TYR A 121 8.60 12.11 0.35
N VAL A 122 7.71 13.05 0.01
CA VAL A 122 6.87 13.72 1.02
C VAL A 122 5.99 12.70 1.73
N ALA A 123 5.35 11.77 1.02
CA ALA A 123 4.53 10.71 1.61
C ALA A 123 5.34 9.80 2.54
N ALA A 124 6.55 9.39 2.12
CA ALA A 124 7.42 8.55 2.94
C ALA A 124 7.85 9.26 4.24
N ASN A 125 8.27 10.52 4.14
CA ASN A 125 8.64 11.33 5.31
C ASN A 125 7.43 11.60 6.21
N PHE A 126 6.27 11.86 5.63
CA PHE A 126 5.03 12.05 6.38
C PHE A 126 4.65 10.79 7.15
N ALA A 127 4.66 9.62 6.50
CA ALA A 127 4.39 8.35 7.16
C ALA A 127 5.39 8.07 8.29
N GLY A 128 6.69 8.31 8.05
CA GLY A 128 7.72 8.20 9.08
C GLY A 128 7.47 9.13 10.27
N TRP A 129 7.07 10.38 10.01
CA TRP A 129 6.67 11.32 11.04
C TRP A 129 5.44 10.85 11.83
N THR A 130 4.44 10.23 11.17
CA THR A 130 3.22 9.79 11.87
C THR A 130 3.46 8.73 12.94
N VAL A 131 4.48 7.87 12.75
CA VAL A 131 4.81 6.75 13.66
C VAL A 131 6.01 7.06 14.55
N TYR A 132 6.53 8.29 14.47
CA TYR A 132 7.75 8.69 15.14
C TYR A 132 7.63 8.57 16.67
N ALA A 133 8.56 7.85 17.31
CA ALA A 133 8.52 7.61 18.75
C ALA A 133 8.88 8.81 19.64
N GLY A 134 9.34 9.91 19.04
CA GLY A 134 9.97 11.01 19.78
C GLY A 134 11.44 10.71 20.03
N GLY A 135 12.31 11.69 19.75
CA GLY A 135 13.75 11.54 19.94
C GLY A 135 14.16 11.68 21.40
N SER A 136 15.43 11.38 21.69
CA SER A 136 16.05 11.58 23.02
C SER A 136 16.02 13.03 23.53
N GLN A 137 15.65 13.98 22.67
CA GLN A 137 15.52 15.41 22.98
C GLN A 137 14.08 15.86 23.32
N GLY A 138 13.17 14.94 23.64
CA GLY A 138 11.82 15.27 24.10
C GLY A 138 10.87 15.78 23.00
N GLN A 139 11.14 15.40 21.75
CA GLN A 139 10.25 15.73 20.63
C GLN A 139 8.93 14.98 20.79
N GLN A 140 7.83 15.66 20.42
CA GLN A 140 6.50 15.08 20.52
C GLN A 140 6.38 13.87 19.59
N PRO A 141 5.95 12.70 20.10
CA PRO A 141 5.70 11.54 19.26
C PRO A 141 4.63 11.82 18.19
N GLY A 142 4.73 11.10 17.10
CA GLY A 142 3.78 11.17 16.00
C GLY A 142 2.37 10.74 16.41
N PRO A 143 1.33 11.19 15.68
CA PRO A 143 -0.06 10.91 16.01
C PRO A 143 -0.44 9.42 16.04
N LEU A 144 0.25 8.57 15.29
CA LEU A 144 -0.04 7.13 15.17
C LEU A 144 0.92 6.25 15.97
N TRP A 145 1.86 6.84 16.72
CA TRP A 145 2.86 6.09 17.48
C TRP A 145 2.24 5.30 18.65
N ASP A 146 2.72 4.07 18.85
CA ASP A 146 2.36 3.23 19.99
C ASP A 146 3.06 3.68 21.27
N ARG A 147 2.26 4.18 22.22
CA ARG A 147 2.74 4.62 23.54
C ARG A 147 3.39 3.52 24.37
N THR A 148 3.17 2.25 24.02
CA THR A 148 3.70 1.08 24.71
C THR A 148 4.98 0.53 24.07
N ALA A 149 5.32 0.95 22.84
CA ALA A 149 6.45 0.45 22.07
C ALA A 149 7.84 0.99 22.49
N GLY A 150 7.90 1.81 23.54
CA GLY A 150 9.15 2.35 24.07
C GLY A 150 9.88 3.22 23.04
N ALA A 151 11.12 2.89 22.69
CA ALA A 151 11.95 3.68 21.76
C ALA A 151 11.73 3.34 20.27
N VAL A 152 10.86 2.37 19.96
CA VAL A 152 10.62 1.92 18.58
C VAL A 152 9.52 2.77 17.95
N SER A 153 9.76 3.23 16.72
CA SER A 153 8.78 3.98 15.93
C SER A 153 7.86 2.99 15.19
N GLU A 154 6.78 2.61 15.86
CA GLU A 154 5.75 1.71 15.33
C GLU A 154 4.34 2.17 15.74
N THR A 155 3.34 1.67 15.02
CA THR A 155 1.93 1.88 15.38
C THR A 155 1.45 0.78 16.31
N PRO A 156 0.39 1.01 17.09
CA PRO A 156 -0.33 -0.08 17.74
C PRO A 156 -0.80 -1.10 16.71
N ASP A 157 -0.97 -2.34 17.15
CA ASP A 157 -1.57 -3.37 16.30
C ASP A 157 -2.97 -2.93 15.86
N VAL A 158 -3.24 -3.04 14.56
CA VAL A 158 -4.57 -2.77 13.99
C VAL A 158 -5.59 -3.67 14.69
N LEU A 159 -6.72 -3.10 15.12
CA LEU A 159 -7.76 -3.84 15.83
C LEU A 159 -8.29 -4.99 14.98
N LEU A 160 -8.58 -6.13 15.61
CA LEU A 160 -9.07 -7.33 14.91
C LEU A 160 -10.33 -7.07 14.08
N SER A 161 -11.17 -6.10 14.47
CA SER A 161 -12.36 -5.73 13.70
C SER A 161 -12.06 -4.96 12.40
N ALA A 162 -10.87 -4.39 12.25
CA ALA A 162 -10.39 -3.73 11.04
C ALA A 162 -9.44 -4.60 10.20
N GLN A 163 -9.07 -5.80 10.66
CA GLN A 163 -8.18 -6.67 9.91
C GLN A 163 -8.95 -7.47 8.85
N ILE A 164 -8.36 -7.63 7.66
CA ILE A 164 -8.90 -8.53 6.65
C ILE A 164 -8.80 -9.98 7.16
N PRO A 165 -9.89 -10.76 7.18
CA PRO A 165 -9.88 -12.12 7.69
C PRO A 165 -8.87 -13.03 6.96
N TRP A 166 -8.32 -13.99 7.71
CA TRP A 166 -7.40 -14.99 7.18
C TRP A 166 -8.14 -16.02 6.29
N ILE A 167 -7.52 -16.40 5.18
CA ILE A 167 -7.86 -17.64 4.45
C ILE A 167 -7.07 -18.78 5.09
N PHE A 168 -5.75 -18.58 5.25
CA PHE A 168 -4.84 -19.50 5.92
C PHE A 168 -4.14 -18.74 7.05
N GLY A 169 -4.46 -19.09 8.29
CA GLY A 169 -3.89 -18.46 9.49
C GLY A 169 -2.38 -18.70 9.67
N PRO A 170 -1.81 -18.29 10.81
CA PRO A 170 -0.43 -18.61 11.16
C PRO A 170 -0.16 -20.12 11.04
N PRO A 171 0.97 -20.55 10.44
CA PRO A 171 2.14 -19.74 10.08
C PRO A 171 2.10 -19.11 8.67
N TYR A 172 1.09 -19.38 7.84
CA TYR A 172 1.05 -18.95 6.43
C TYR A 172 0.64 -17.47 6.27
N ARG A 173 -0.28 -16.99 7.13
CA ARG A 173 -0.74 -15.59 7.17
C ARG A 173 -1.32 -15.12 5.83
N VAL A 174 -2.04 -15.95 5.09
CA VAL A 174 -2.72 -15.53 3.84
C VAL A 174 -4.11 -15.02 4.19
N HIS A 175 -4.47 -13.83 3.73
CA HIS A 175 -5.76 -13.18 4.01
C HIS A 175 -6.58 -12.96 2.74
N TRP A 176 -7.87 -12.68 2.90
CA TRP A 176 -8.83 -12.45 1.82
C TRP A 176 -8.51 -11.27 0.90
N GLY A 177 -7.48 -10.49 1.22
CA GLY A 177 -7.00 -9.38 0.39
C GLY A 177 -6.53 -9.84 -0.99
N VAL A 178 -6.04 -11.08 -1.12
CA VAL A 178 -5.67 -11.67 -2.41
C VAL A 178 -6.89 -11.75 -3.34
N MET A 179 -8.02 -12.23 -2.82
CA MET A 179 -9.26 -12.35 -3.58
C MET A 179 -9.83 -10.98 -3.91
N LEU A 180 -9.71 -10.01 -2.99
CA LEU A 180 -10.06 -8.61 -3.26
C LEU A 180 -9.23 -8.04 -4.42
N ALA A 181 -7.92 -8.29 -4.46
CA ALA A 181 -7.06 -7.81 -5.54
C ALA A 181 -7.43 -8.44 -6.90
N LEU A 182 -7.73 -9.74 -6.93
CA LEU A 182 -8.21 -10.41 -8.14
C LEU A 182 -9.59 -9.90 -8.58
N LEU A 183 -10.50 -9.69 -7.64
CA LEU A 183 -11.81 -9.10 -7.91
C LEU A 183 -11.65 -7.70 -8.52
N VAL A 184 -10.80 -6.85 -7.94
CA VAL A 184 -10.50 -5.52 -8.49
C VAL A 184 -9.87 -5.61 -9.88
N ALA A 185 -8.98 -6.58 -10.13
CA ALA A 185 -8.43 -6.81 -11.47
C ALA A 185 -9.51 -7.11 -12.51
N VAL A 186 -10.46 -7.98 -12.17
CA VAL A 186 -11.61 -8.30 -13.04
C VAL A 186 -12.52 -7.08 -13.22
N LEU A 187 -12.78 -6.32 -12.16
CA LEU A 187 -13.59 -5.10 -12.23
C LEU A 187 -12.95 -4.03 -13.12
N ILE A 188 -11.63 -3.82 -13.02
CA ILE A 188 -10.89 -2.87 -13.87
C ILE A 188 -10.88 -3.35 -15.32
N TRP A 189 -10.66 -4.64 -15.57
CA TRP A 189 -10.78 -5.19 -16.92
C TRP A 189 -12.17 -4.95 -17.51
N TRP A 190 -13.22 -5.23 -16.74
CA TRP A 190 -14.59 -4.99 -17.17
C TRP A 190 -14.85 -3.49 -17.41
N LEU A 191 -14.42 -2.62 -16.50
CA LEU A 191 -14.55 -1.17 -16.63
C LEU A 191 -13.90 -0.67 -17.94
N ILE A 192 -12.64 -1.03 -18.20
CA ILE A 192 -11.89 -0.53 -19.36
C ILE A 192 -12.43 -1.08 -20.68
N PHE A 193 -12.78 -2.37 -20.74
CA PHE A 193 -13.11 -3.04 -22.01
C PHE A 193 -14.61 -3.20 -22.29
N LYS A 194 -15.47 -3.07 -21.29
CA LYS A 194 -16.91 -3.36 -21.40
C LYS A 194 -17.82 -2.17 -21.07
N THR A 195 -17.28 -1.01 -20.70
CA THR A 195 -18.09 0.18 -20.39
C THR A 195 -17.78 1.36 -21.32
N VAL A 196 -18.73 2.31 -21.40
CA VAL A 196 -18.58 3.55 -22.16
C VAL A 196 -17.47 4.42 -21.57
N VAL A 197 -17.39 4.52 -20.23
CA VAL A 197 -16.33 5.25 -19.53
C VAL A 197 -14.94 4.70 -19.91
N GLY A 198 -14.82 3.37 -19.98
CA GLY A 198 -13.57 2.73 -20.43
C GLY A 198 -13.23 2.96 -21.90
N PHE A 199 -14.22 3.26 -22.75
CA PHE A 199 -14.01 3.69 -24.13
C PHE A 199 -13.56 5.16 -24.20
N GLU A 200 -14.11 6.04 -23.37
CA GLU A 200 -13.70 7.45 -23.27
C GLU A 200 -12.30 7.64 -22.66
N ILE A 201 -11.90 6.74 -21.74
CA ILE A 201 -10.57 6.78 -21.11
C ILE A 201 -9.45 6.41 -22.10
N ARG A 202 -9.71 5.59 -23.12
CA ARG A 202 -8.69 5.01 -24.02
C ARG A 202 -8.52 5.83 -25.30
#